data_AF-A0A561DCL4-F1
#
_entry.id   AF-A0A561DCL4-F1
#
_cell.length_a   1.000
_cell.length_b   1.000
_cell.length_c   1.000
_cell.angle_alpha   90.00
_cell.angle_beta   90.00
_cell.angle_gamma   90.00
#
_symmetry.space_group_name_H-M   'P 1'
#
loop_
_entity.id
_entity.type
_entity.pdbx_description
1 polymer ?
#
loop_
_entity_poly.entity_id
_entity_poly.type
_entity_poly.pdbx_seq_one_letter_code
_entity_poly.pdbx_strand_id
1 'polypeptide(L)' 'MMGEKLIEKQGTIICQVCEKVIDTVESTEGVKTWYGMCQDCSGEKKED' A
#
# COMPACT_ATOMS: atom_id res chain seq x y z
N MET A 1 7.70 32.45 -5.31
CA MET A 1 8.15 31.19 -4.68
C MET A 1 7.65 30.08 -5.59
N MET A 2 8.57 29.41 -6.28
CA MET A 2 8.21 28.31 -7.20
C MET A 2 7.53 27.24 -6.36
N GLY A 3 6.29 26.92 -6.71
CA GLY A 3 5.60 25.76 -6.16
C GLY A 3 6.39 24.54 -6.59
N GLU A 4 7.29 24.11 -5.72
CA GLU A 4 7.85 22.77 -5.76
C GLU A 4 6.64 21.86 -5.61
N LYS A 5 6.10 21.41 -6.74
CA LYS A 5 5.17 20.31 -6.80
C LYS A 5 5.96 19.12 -6.28
N LEU A 6 6.01 18.97 -4.95
CA LEU A 6 6.55 17.80 -4.29
C LEU A 6 5.91 16.64 -5.02
N ILE A 7 6.72 15.91 -5.77
CA ILE A 7 6.27 14.70 -6.43
C ILE A 7 6.05 13.77 -5.25
N GLU A 8 4.83 13.79 -4.70
CA GLU A 8 4.46 12.99 -3.54
C GLU A 8 4.75 11.55 -3.92
N LYS A 9 5.84 11.02 -3.37
CA LYS A 9 6.28 9.67 -3.68
C LYS A 9 5.35 8.76 -2.91
N GLN A 10 4.36 8.22 -3.60
CA GLN A 10 3.45 7.27 -2.98
C GLN A 10 4.20 5.97 -2.79
N GLY A 11 4.21 5.47 -1.57
CA GLY A 11 4.54 4.08 -1.33
C GLY A 11 3.27 3.23 -1.42
N THR A 12 3.42 1.95 -1.72
CA THR A 12 2.30 1.06 -2.03
C THR A 12 2.35 -0.16 -1.13
N ILE A 13 1.20 -0.53 -0.58
CA ILE A 13 1.03 -1.75 0.22
C ILE A 13 0.38 -2.80 -0.68
N ILE A 14 1.05 -3.94 -0.89
CA ILE A 14 0.60 -5.02 -1.78
C ILE A 14 0.27 -6.27 -0.95
N CYS A 15 -0.78 -6.98 -1.34
CA CYS A 15 -1.11 -8.26 -0.73
C CYS A 15 -0.12 -9.34 -1.15
N GLN A 16 0.48 -10.06 -0.21
CA GLN A 16 1.39 -11.16 -0.52
C GLN A 16 0.72 -12.41 -1.10
N VAL A 17 -0.60 -12.51 -1.01
CA VAL A 17 -1.36 -13.70 -1.41
C VAL A 17 -1.94 -13.56 -2.81
N CYS A 18 -2.64 -12.44 -3.06
CA CYS A 18 -3.31 -12.17 -4.33
C CYS A 18 -2.67 -11.05 -5.16
N GLU A 19 -1.54 -10.51 -4.70
CA GLU A 19 -0.76 -9.46 -5.37
C GLU A 19 -1.54 -8.16 -5.67
N LYS A 20 -2.72 -7.99 -5.06
CA LYS A 20 -3.53 -6.77 -5.17
C LYS A 20 -2.95 -5.65 -4.33
N VAL A 21 -3.04 -4.42 -4.83
CA VAL A 21 -2.77 -3.22 -4.03
C VAL A 21 -3.83 -3.13 -2.94
N ILE A 22 -3.36 -3.12 -1.70
CA ILE A 22 -4.18 -2.94 -0.50
C ILE A 22 -4.42 -1.45 -0.28
N ASP A 23 -3.34 -0.66 -0.33
CA ASP A 23 -3.38 0.77 -0.01
C ASP A 23 -2.17 1.50 -0.59
N THR A 24 -2.25 2.83 -0.66
CA THR A 24 -1.16 3.71 -1.10
C THR A 24 -0.94 4.78 -0.04
N VAL A 25 0.25 4.81 0.54
CA VAL A 25 0.62 5.76 1.58
C VAL A 25 1.54 6.84 1.02
N GLU A 26 1.25 8.08 1.34
CA GLU A 26 2.08 9.21 0.94
C GLU A 26 3.40 9.17 1.72
N SER A 27 4.52 9.17 1.02
CA SER A 27 5.85 9.05 1.63
C SER A 27 6.80 10.08 1.05
N THR A 28 7.47 10.84 1.90
CA THR A 28 8.46 11.84 1.47
C THR A 28 9.84 11.22 1.20
N GLU A 29 10.04 9.97 1.60
CA GLU A 29 11.34 9.27 1.61
C GLU A 29 11.63 8.40 0.36
N GLY A 30 10.75 8.37 -0.64
CA GLY A 30 10.88 7.44 -1.77
C GLY A 30 9.65 6.57 -1.98
N VAL A 31 9.49 6.04 -3.19
CA VAL A 31 8.50 4.99 -3.47
C VAL A 31 8.96 3.74 -2.73
N LYS A 32 8.31 3.43 -1.61
CA LYS A 32 8.54 2.19 -0.84
C LYS A 32 7.37 1.24 -1.09
N THR A 33 7.68 -0.03 -1.29
CA THR A 33 6.67 -1.08 -1.39
C THR A 33 6.65 -1.87 -0.10
N TRP A 34 5.50 -1.94 0.54
CA TRP A 34 5.26 -2.82 1.69
C TRP A 34 4.36 -3.97 1.27
N TYR A 35 4.42 -5.01 2.07
CA TYR A 35 3.68 -6.23 1.82
C TYR A 35 2.84 -6.59 3.03
N GLY A 36 1.55 -6.85 2.80
CA GLY A 36 0.58 -7.20 3.83
C GLY A 36 -0.38 -8.29 3.35
N MET A 37 -1.43 -8.54 4.13
CA MET A 37 -2.54 -9.42 3.74
C MET A 37 -3.81 -8.57 3.62
N CYS A 38 -4.52 -8.63 2.49
CA CYS A 38 -5.77 -7.89 2.31
C CYS A 38 -6.90 -8.54 3.11
N GLN A 39 -8.01 -7.82 3.32
CA GLN A 39 -9.18 -8.36 4.01
C GLN A 39 -9.77 -9.60 3.31
N ASP A 40 -9.75 -9.68 1.97
CA ASP A 40 -10.24 -10.86 1.25
C ASP A 40 -9.43 -12.12 1.61
N CYS A 41 -8.10 -12.01 1.65
CA CYS A 41 -7.22 -13.13 2.00
C CYS A 41 -7.14 -13.37 3.51
N SER A 42 -7.35 -12.33 4.33
CA SER A 42 -7.42 -12.45 5.79
C SER A 42 -8.76 -13.03 6.25
N GLY A 43 -9.81 -12.89 5.44
CA GLY A 43 -11.20 -13.23 5.75
C GLY A 43 -11.58 -14.69 5.55
N GLU A 44 -10.65 -15.55 5.08
CA GLU A 44 -10.89 -17.00 5.03
C GLU A 44 -10.97 -17.66 6.43
N LYS A 45 -10.79 -16.88 7.50
CA LYS A 45 -11.21 -17.27 8.85
C LYS A 45 -12.58 -16.68 9.17
N LYS A 46 -13.63 -17.10 8.44
CA LYS A 46 -14.95 -17.12 9.05
C LYS A 46 -15.04 -18.39 9.87
N GLU A 47 -15.05 -18.15 11.17
CA GLU A 47 -15.24 -19.07 12.28
C GLU A 47 -16.33 -20.12 11.99
N ASP A 48 -16.02 -21.37 12.37
CA ASP A 48 -16.91 -22.53 12.47
C ASP A 48 -18.05 -22.29 13.48
#